data_AF-A0A7J5W9U4-F1
#
_entry.id   AF-A0A7J5W9U4-F1
#
_cell.length_a   1.000
_cell.length_b   1.000
_cell.length_c   1.000
_cell.angle_alpha   90.00
_cell.angle_beta   90.00
_cell.angle_gamma   90.00
#
_symmetry.space_group_name_H-M   'P 1'
#
loop_
_entity.id
_entity.type
_entity.pdbx_description
1 polymer ?
#
loop_
_entity_poly.entity_id
_entity_poly.type
_entity_poly.pdbx_seq_one_letter_code
_entity_poly.pdbx_strand_id
1 'polypeptide(L)'
;MVFDSPYVRITNNFLHDMATGTWAACLAVLLVLHPRLAGMSTEAAAALGDAMTLVFWMLVGALVVVTVTGAVRLIYWRAQTSVEELGAKRRALVVKHIAFLVIYGGGTLFGWTLLP
;
A
#
# COMPACT_ATOMS: atom_id res chain seq x y z
N MET A 1 -3.84 -25.78 7.51
CA MET A 1 -3.10 -26.71 6.62
C MET A 1 -2.48 -26.05 5.38
N VAL A 2 -3.14 -25.14 4.63
CA VAL A 2 -2.45 -24.40 3.53
C VAL A 2 -1.51 -23.29 4.04
N PHE A 3 -1.92 -22.57 5.10
CA PHE A 3 -1.13 -21.46 5.68
C PHE A 3 0.04 -21.89 6.57
N ASP A 4 0.18 -23.20 6.82
CA ASP A 4 1.30 -23.77 7.59
C ASP A 4 2.55 -23.96 6.73
N SER A 5 2.41 -23.88 5.39
CA SER A 5 3.52 -23.98 4.46
C SER A 5 4.47 -22.79 4.61
N PRO A 6 5.78 -23.01 4.85
CA PRO A 6 6.76 -21.92 4.94
C PRO A 6 6.86 -21.14 3.63
N TYR A 7 6.70 -21.80 2.48
CA TYR A 7 6.72 -21.15 1.16
C TYR A 7 5.57 -20.16 0.99
N VAL A 8 4.36 -20.51 1.43
CA VAL A 8 3.19 -19.59 1.37
C VAL A 8 3.44 -18.35 2.23
N ARG A 9 4.01 -18.53 3.43
CA ARG A 9 4.34 -17.43 4.34
C ARG A 9 5.40 -16.51 3.76
N ILE A 10 6.48 -17.07 3.21
CA ILE A 10 7.58 -16.30 2.60
C ILE A 10 7.05 -15.51 1.40
N THR A 11 6.31 -16.14 0.50
CA THR A 11 5.74 -15.48 -0.68
C THR A 11 4.77 -14.37 -0.27
N ASN A 12 3.88 -14.61 0.69
CA ASN A 12 2.97 -13.57 1.17
C ASN A 12 3.73 -12.39 1.79
N ASN A 13 4.77 -12.66 2.58
CA ASN A 13 5.59 -11.60 3.18
C ASN A 13 6.30 -10.77 2.12
N PHE A 14 6.91 -11.42 1.14
CA PHE A 14 7.56 -10.76 0.02
C PHE A 14 6.59 -9.89 -0.79
N LEU A 15 5.42 -10.42 -1.15
CA LEU A 15 4.40 -9.67 -1.88
C LEU A 15 3.88 -8.47 -1.09
N HIS A 16 3.69 -8.62 0.23
CA HIS A 16 3.25 -7.55 1.10
C HIS A 16 4.28 -6.40 1.16
N ASP A 17 5.55 -6.76 1.35
CA ASP A 17 6.63 -5.77 1.50
C ASP A 17 6.93 -5.10 0.15
N MET A 18 6.89 -5.86 -0.96
CA MET A 18 6.97 -5.31 -2.31
C MET A 18 5.82 -4.35 -2.60
N ALA A 19 4.57 -4.73 -2.32
CA ALA A 19 3.41 -3.88 -2.56
C ALA A 19 3.47 -2.58 -1.73
N THR A 20 3.98 -2.65 -0.50
CA THR A 20 4.25 -1.47 0.33
C THR A 20 5.25 -0.52 -0.35
N GLY A 21 6.37 -1.06 -0.84
CA GLY A 21 7.38 -0.29 -1.56
C GLY A 21 6.84 0.32 -2.85
N THR A 22 6.10 -0.46 -3.64
CA THR A 22 5.46 0.01 -4.88
C THR A 22 4.47 1.13 -4.61
N TRP A 23 3.61 1.00 -3.59
CA TRP A 23 2.67 2.05 -3.21
C TRP A 23 3.39 3.37 -2.90
N ALA A 24 4.45 3.31 -2.08
CA ALA A 24 5.23 4.49 -1.71
C ALA A 24 5.97 5.10 -2.91
N ALA A 25 6.53 4.26 -3.79
CA ALA A 25 7.22 4.70 -5.00
C ALA A 25 6.26 5.40 -5.97
N CYS A 26 5.06 4.86 -6.19
CA CYS A 26 4.05 5.51 -7.03
C CYS A 26 3.66 6.88 -6.45
N LEU A 27 3.46 7.00 -5.14
CA LEU A 27 3.14 8.28 -4.51
C LEU A 27 4.28 9.30 -4.68
N ALA A 28 5.53 8.87 -4.51
CA ALA A 28 6.70 9.70 -4.74
C ALA A 28 6.80 10.17 -6.20
N VAL A 29 6.50 9.30 -7.17
CA VAL A 29 6.45 9.66 -8.59
C VAL A 29 5.40 10.74 -8.84
N LEU A 30 4.18 10.58 -8.31
CA LEU A 30 3.12 11.59 -8.45
C LEU A 30 3.54 12.94 -7.86
N LEU A 31 4.19 12.94 -6.68
CA LEU A 31 4.72 14.14 -6.03
C LEU A 31 5.76 14.87 -6.88
N VAL A 32 6.64 14.13 -7.55
CA VAL A 32 7.69 14.70 -8.41
C VAL A 32 7.13 15.23 -9.72
N LEU A 33 6.13 14.56 -10.30
CA LEU A 33 5.58 14.90 -11.61
C LEU A 33 4.54 16.02 -11.56
N HIS A 34 3.70 16.08 -10.54
CA HIS A 34 2.63 17.09 -10.40
C HIS A 34 3.09 18.54 -10.67
N PRO A 35 4.16 19.06 -10.01
CA PRO A 35 4.60 20.44 -10.25
C PRO A 35 5.16 20.68 -11.66
N ARG A 36 5.50 19.61 -12.40
CA ARG A 36 6.04 19.73 -13.77
C ARG A 36 4.95 19.99 -14.81
N LEU A 37 3.68 19.77 -14.48
CA LEU A 37 2.56 20.09 -15.37
C LEU A 37 2.48 21.60 -15.65
N ALA A 38 2.88 22.43 -14.69
CA ALA A 38 2.90 23.88 -14.84
C ALA A 38 3.97 24.30 -15.86
N GLY A 39 3.53 24.96 -16.94
CA GLY A 39 4.42 25.48 -18.00
C GLY A 39 4.68 24.51 -19.15
N MET A 40 4.09 23.31 -19.14
CA MET A 40 4.06 22.43 -20.30
C MET A 40 3.05 22.92 -21.35
N SER A 41 3.29 22.58 -22.61
CA SER A 41 2.26 22.71 -23.65
C SER A 41 1.07 21.81 -23.31
N THR A 42 -0.12 22.17 -23.79
CA THR A 42 -1.36 21.42 -23.51
C THR A 42 -1.26 19.94 -23.88
N GLU A 43 -0.62 19.62 -25.01
CA GLU A 43 -0.42 18.24 -25.48
C GLU A 43 0.51 17.44 -24.56
N ALA A 44 1.64 18.03 -24.15
CA ALA A 44 2.58 17.38 -23.24
C ALA A 44 1.99 17.21 -21.84
N ALA A 45 1.24 18.20 -21.36
CA ALA A 45 0.54 18.13 -20.08
C ALA A 45 -0.53 17.02 -20.08
N ALA A 46 -1.29 16.87 -21.17
CA ALA A 46 -2.27 15.80 -21.31
C ALA A 46 -1.62 14.41 -21.29
N ALA A 47 -0.55 14.20 -22.08
CA ALA A 47 0.16 12.92 -22.11
C ALA A 47 0.79 12.56 -20.75
N LEU A 48 1.36 13.55 -20.05
CA LEU A 48 1.87 13.34 -18.70
C LEU A 48 0.74 13.05 -17.69
N GLY A 49 -0.41 13.71 -17.83
CA GLY A 49 -1.58 13.47 -17.00
C GLY A 49 -2.15 12.06 -17.13
N ASP A 50 -2.20 11.52 -18.35
CA ASP A 50 -2.58 10.13 -18.60
C ASP A 50 -1.60 9.16 -17.91
N ALA A 51 -0.29 9.42 -18.04
CA ALA A 51 0.73 8.62 -17.36
C ALA A 51 0.61 8.70 -15.83
N MET A 52 0.39 9.89 -15.27
CA MET A 52 0.15 10.07 -13.83
C MET A 52 -1.09 9.32 -13.36
N THR A 53 -2.17 9.32 -14.15
CA THR A 53 -3.39 8.56 -13.85
C THR A 53 -3.12 7.06 -13.80
N LEU A 54 -2.32 6.53 -14.73
CA LEU A 54 -1.89 5.13 -14.70
C LEU A 54 -1.04 4.82 -13.45
N VAL A 55 -0.11 5.70 -13.09
CA VAL A 55 0.69 5.55 -11.85
C VAL A 55 -0.20 5.55 -10.61
N PHE A 56 -1.24 6.39 -10.57
CA PHE A 56 -2.20 6.40 -9.48
C PHE A 56 -2.98 5.08 -9.40
N TRP A 57 -3.42 4.51 -10.52
CA TRP A 57 -4.08 3.20 -10.50
C TRP A 57 -3.14 2.06 -10.11
N MET A 58 -1.85 2.14 -10.44
CA MET A 58 -0.84 1.23 -9.91
C MET A 58 -0.67 1.37 -8.38
N LEU A 59 -0.70 2.60 -7.86
CA LEU A 59 -0.71 2.89 -6.42
C LEU A 59 -1.93 2.22 -5.76
N VAL A 60 -3.13 2.38 -6.31
CA VAL A 60 -4.35 1.73 -5.81
C VAL A 60 -4.23 0.20 -5.89
N GLY A 61 -3.71 -0.33 -6.98
CA GLY A 61 -3.45 -1.77 -7.12
C GLY A 61 -2.50 -2.29 -6.04
N ALA A 62 -1.41 -1.57 -5.77
CA ALA A 62 -0.48 -1.90 -4.69
C ALA A 62 -1.14 -1.85 -3.31
N LEU A 63 -2.04 -0.88 -3.08
CA LEU A 63 -2.84 -0.79 -1.85
C LEU A 63 -3.76 -2.00 -1.66
N VAL A 64 -4.39 -2.48 -2.74
CA VAL A 64 -5.21 -3.69 -2.69
C VAL A 64 -4.35 -4.90 -2.33
N VAL A 65 -3.19 -5.07 -2.99
CA VAL A 65 -2.28 -6.20 -2.72
C VAL A 65 -1.76 -6.18 -1.28
N VAL A 66 -1.32 -5.04 -0.76
CA VAL A 66 -0.81 -4.94 0.63
C VAL A 66 -1.92 -5.23 1.63
N THR A 67 -3.16 -4.83 1.35
CA THR A 67 -4.32 -5.09 2.20
C THR A 67 -4.67 -6.58 2.23
N VAL A 68 -4.77 -7.22 1.07
CA VAL A 68 -5.08 -8.66 0.96
C VAL A 68 -3.99 -9.50 1.62
N THR A 69 -2.71 -9.24 1.32
CA THR A 69 -1.58 -9.97 1.92
C THR A 69 -1.44 -9.70 3.43
N GLY A 70 -1.83 -8.51 3.89
CA GLY A 70 -1.91 -8.16 5.31
C GLY A 70 -3.02 -8.93 6.04
N ALA A 71 -4.18 -9.09 5.40
CA ALA A 71 -5.28 -9.90 5.93
C ALA A 71 -4.89 -11.39 6.04
N VAL A 72 -4.19 -11.93 5.03
CA VAL A 72 -3.63 -13.28 5.11
C VAL A 72 -2.63 -13.40 6.27
N ARG A 73 -1.82 -12.37 6.52
CA ARG A 73 -0.86 -12.31 7.62
C ARG A 73 -1.52 -12.38 9.01
N LEU A 74 -2.73 -11.86 9.16
CA LEU A 74 -3.54 -12.01 10.38
C LEU A 74 -3.97 -13.46 10.67
N ILE A 75 -4.24 -14.26 9.63
CA ILE A 75 -4.76 -15.64 9.77
C ILE A 75 -3.74 -16.53 10.49
N TYR A 76 -2.50 -16.58 10.00
CA TYR A 76 -1.47 -17.42 10.62
C TYR A 76 -0.93 -16.82 11.92
N TRP A 77 -0.96 -15.50 12.10
CA TRP A 77 -0.48 -14.87 13.32
C TRP A 77 -1.36 -15.20 14.53
N ARG A 78 -2.68 -15.30 14.33
CA ARG A 78 -3.62 -15.75 15.37
C ARG A 78 -3.37 -17.20 15.80
N ALA A 79 -2.96 -18.06 14.86
CA ALA A 79 -2.68 -19.47 15.14
C ALA A 79 -1.38 -19.67 15.96
N GLN A 80 -0.44 -18.72 15.89
CA GLN A 80 0.90 -18.84 16.49
C GLN A 80 1.07 -18.04 17.80
N THR A 81 0.06 -17.28 18.24
CA THR A 81 0.18 -16.41 19.41
C THR A 81 -0.32 -17.11 20.67
N SER A 82 0.52 -17.14 21.73
CA SER A 82 0.14 -17.70 23.04
C SER A 82 -0.94 -16.86 23.72
N VAL A 83 -1.73 -17.49 24.60
CA VAL A 83 -2.89 -16.86 25.26
C VAL A 83 -2.50 -15.64 26.08
N GLU A 84 -1.32 -15.67 26.71
CA GLU A 84 -0.76 -14.59 27.53
C GLU A 84 -0.40 -13.36 26.70
N GLU A 85 0.08 -13.55 25.47
CA GLU A 85 0.51 -12.45 24.59
C GLU A 85 -0.66 -11.82 23.82
N LEU A 86 -1.77 -12.54 23.60
CA LEU A 86 -2.89 -12.11 22.77
C LEU A 86 -3.43 -10.72 23.14
N GLY A 87 -3.53 -10.40 24.43
CA GLY A 87 -4.09 -9.13 24.90
C GLY A 87 -3.22 -7.91 24.58
N ALA A 88 -1.90 -8.04 24.71
CA ALA A 88 -0.95 -6.98 24.34
C ALA A 88 -0.85 -6.86 22.81
N LYS A 89 -0.75 -8.01 22.14
CA LYS A 89 -0.66 -8.11 20.68
C LYS A 89 -1.88 -7.56 19.96
N ARG A 90 -3.09 -7.78 20.47
CA ARG A 90 -4.32 -7.21 19.91
C ARG A 90 -4.32 -5.69 19.94
N ARG A 91 -3.91 -5.08 21.05
CA ARG A 91 -3.82 -3.61 21.17
C ARG A 91 -2.79 -3.03 20.20
N ALA A 92 -1.61 -3.64 20.11
CA ALA A 92 -0.59 -3.24 19.15
C ALA A 92 -1.08 -3.35 17.70
N LEU A 93 -1.82 -4.42 17.36
CA LEU A 93 -2.42 -4.58 16.03
C LEU A 93 -3.41 -3.47 15.71
N VAL A 94 -4.27 -3.07 16.65
CA VAL A 94 -5.24 -1.99 16.42
C VAL A 94 -4.51 -0.67 16.14
N VAL A 95 -3.53 -0.31 16.97
CA VAL A 95 -2.74 0.92 16.79
C VAL A 95 -2.04 0.91 15.43
N LYS A 96 -1.43 -0.23 15.06
CA LYS A 96 -0.79 -0.41 13.75
C LYS A 96 -1.77 -0.20 12.60
N HIS A 97 -2.99 -0.75 12.67
CA HIS A 97 -3.98 -0.60 11.60
C HIS A 97 -4.50 0.83 11.49
N ILE A 98 -4.68 1.52 12.61
CA ILE A 98 -5.05 2.95 12.60
C ILE A 98 -3.95 3.76 11.91
N ALA A 99 -2.69 3.56 12.30
CA ALA A 99 -1.56 4.23 11.67
C ALA A 99 -1.48 3.93 10.16
N PHE A 100 -1.69 2.67 9.77
CA PHE A 100 -1.73 2.27 8.37
C PHE A 100 -2.90 2.88 7.61
N LEU A 101 -4.09 2.97 8.20
CA LEU A 101 -5.23 3.61 7.56
C LEU A 101 -4.98 5.10 7.33
N VAL A 102 -4.34 5.78 8.28
CA VAL A 102 -3.93 7.18 8.12
C VAL A 102 -2.87 7.33 7.03
N ILE A 103 -1.82 6.52 7.04
CA ILE A 103 -0.71 6.63 6.09
C ILE A 103 -1.14 6.22 4.68
N TYR A 104 -1.69 5.01 4.52
CA TYR A 104 -2.09 4.50 3.21
C TYR A 104 -3.35 5.18 2.69
N GLY A 105 -4.37 5.33 3.53
CA GLY A 105 -5.61 6.01 3.15
C GLY A 105 -5.36 7.49 2.87
N GLY A 106 -4.72 8.20 3.81
CA GLY A 106 -4.38 9.61 3.65
C GLY A 106 -3.42 9.85 2.49
N GLY A 107 -2.39 9.02 2.32
CA GLY A 107 -1.46 9.13 1.20
C GLY A 107 -2.10 8.84 -0.16
N THR A 108 -3.06 7.91 -0.22
CA THR A 108 -3.81 7.62 -1.47
C THR A 108 -4.78 8.76 -1.80
N LEU A 109 -5.51 9.28 -0.81
CA LEU A 109 -6.35 10.47 -0.99
C LEU A 109 -5.52 11.69 -1.41
N PHE A 110 -4.35 11.86 -0.82
CA PHE A 110 -3.42 12.92 -1.23
C PHE A 110 -2.92 12.70 -2.66
N GLY A 111 -2.53 11.47 -3.03
CA GLY A 111 -2.15 11.12 -4.40
C GLY A 111 -3.24 11.44 -5.43
N TRP A 112 -4.52 11.27 -5.08
CA TRP A 112 -5.65 11.67 -5.93
C TRP A 112 -5.67 13.19 -6.20
N THR A 113 -5.34 14.01 -5.20
CA THR A 113 -5.29 15.47 -5.38
C THR A 113 -4.13 15.96 -6.26
N LEU A 114 -3.16 15.08 -6.57
CA LEU A 114 -2.03 15.39 -7.44
C LEU A 114 -2.32 15.11 -8.92
N LEU A 115 -3.44 14.47 -9.24
CA LEU A 115 -3.84 14.25 -10.63
C LEU A 115 -4.27 15.59 -11.29
N PRO A 116 -3.96 15.80 -12.58
CA PRO A 116 -4.40 16.98 -13.33
C PRO A 116 -5.92 17.06 -13.56
#